data_AF-A0A8U1EYV0-F1
#
_entry.id   AF-A0A8U1EYV0-F1
#
_cell.length_a   1.000
_cell.length_b   1.000
_cell.length_c   1.000
_cell.angle_alpha   90.00
_cell.angle_beta   90.00
_cell.angle_gamma   90.00
#
_symmetry.space_group_name_H-M   'P 1'
#
loop_
_entity.id
_entity.type
_entity.pdbx_description
1 polymer ?
#
loop_
_entity_poly.entity_id
_entity_poly.type
_entity_poly.pdbx_seq_one_letter_code
_entity_poly.pdbx_strand_id
1 'polypeptide(L)'
;MAGSESSSKLRTIMAFIALLFALLSTGHCSSQVPLVMWSSEGYTLPPMASPAAGHIISNDQLMSYLNSALGSAPHNVLLFLQDKLSKDDFTRYGGVFGNNHESAFPNLESALQSSSSLVLPALSWLGASAVPGLLQEKLGVSPLSVDPDTLAHLRLNASDNTLLLIILPYSTSAYLSCKEVLRSNDEVIGKVLSIMKAQGVPYTAIYTGLKPSRVIEEPSMVGQSSMSRSLLQAVIDEVKPPLMFNTTSGPCIMLWAQNLNVSFNNLEWIDLGPLTFAPGGSVSTAGSFCNETNSQLVLDYGSSVPTYNPFRLIFSMSQRRYPVSARNWFTLDTVQLLFNADTAIYNGSRGIYAPAEYSFHCQNVNNFRNALLVPRTQNATQWRILFTDFQIQGFSILNKTTDFSYASDCAGFFTPGIWMGLITSLLMLLILTYGMHMIMQLRSMDRFDDPKGPSISVPQSE
;
A
#
# COMPACT_ATOMS: atom_id res chain seq x y z
N MET A 1 -24.95 -43.50 16.39
CA MET A 1 -23.76 -42.88 15.76
C MET A 1 -24.20 -41.61 15.04
N ALA A 2 -24.22 -40.46 15.72
CA ALA A 2 -24.60 -39.17 15.10
C ALA A 2 -23.91 -37.95 15.75
N GLY A 3 -23.04 -38.15 16.74
CA GLY A 3 -22.38 -37.07 17.49
C GLY A 3 -21.02 -36.63 16.94
N SER A 4 -20.44 -37.36 15.98
CA SER A 4 -19.05 -37.10 15.52
C SER A 4 -18.95 -36.03 14.43
N GLU A 5 -19.96 -35.90 13.55
CA GLU A 5 -19.92 -34.97 12.42
C GLU A 5 -20.15 -33.49 12.77
N SER A 6 -20.79 -33.20 13.92
CA SER A 6 -21.03 -31.82 14.36
C SER A 6 -19.77 -31.16 14.92
N SER A 7 -18.94 -31.95 15.62
CA SER A 7 -17.68 -31.49 16.22
C SER A 7 -16.61 -31.18 15.17
N SER A 8 -16.57 -31.95 14.07
CA SER A 8 -15.63 -31.71 12.97
C SER A 8 -15.94 -30.39 12.26
N LYS A 9 -17.21 -30.14 11.91
CA LYS A 9 -17.64 -28.91 11.23
C LYS A 9 -17.37 -27.65 12.07
N LEU A 10 -17.60 -27.72 13.39
CA LEU A 10 -17.32 -26.59 14.29
C LEU A 10 -15.82 -26.29 14.39
N ARG A 11 -14.97 -27.32 14.40
CA ARG A 11 -13.50 -27.17 14.35
C ARG A 11 -13.03 -26.61 13.02
N THR A 12 -13.63 -27.00 11.90
CA THR A 12 -13.29 -26.45 10.58
C THR A 12 -13.67 -24.98 10.47
N ILE A 13 -14.83 -24.57 11.01
CA ILE A 13 -15.28 -23.18 11.01
C ILE A 13 -14.38 -22.32 11.91
N MET A 14 -14.04 -22.80 13.12
CA MET A 14 -13.12 -22.08 14.02
C MET A 14 -11.71 -21.96 13.42
N ALA A 15 -11.21 -23.01 12.75
CA ALA A 15 -9.94 -22.95 12.04
C ALA A 15 -9.99 -21.97 10.85
N PHE A 16 -11.11 -21.90 10.14
CA PHE A 16 -11.29 -20.95 9.04
C PHE A 16 -11.37 -19.50 9.54
N ILE A 17 -12.04 -19.25 10.67
CA ILE A 17 -12.11 -17.92 11.29
C ILE A 17 -10.74 -17.49 11.82
N ALA A 18 -9.99 -18.41 12.44
CA ALA A 18 -8.62 -18.15 12.89
C ALA A 18 -7.67 -17.87 11.72
N LEU A 19 -7.81 -18.60 10.61
CA LEU A 19 -7.07 -18.37 9.37
C LEU A 19 -7.44 -17.00 8.76
N LEU A 20 -8.73 -16.64 8.77
CA LEU A 20 -9.20 -15.34 8.28
C LEU A 20 -8.66 -14.18 9.13
N PHE A 21 -8.61 -14.34 10.45
CA PHE A 21 -8.03 -13.35 11.37
C PHE A 21 -6.52 -13.21 11.17
N ALA A 22 -5.80 -14.31 10.92
CA ALA A 22 -4.36 -14.30 10.62
C ALA A 22 -4.06 -13.67 9.25
N LEU A 23 -4.94 -13.85 8.26
CA LEU A 23 -4.83 -13.22 6.93
C LEU A 23 -5.15 -11.73 6.95
N LEU A 24 -6.05 -11.27 7.84
CA LEU A 24 -6.42 -9.86 8.00
C LEU A 24 -5.39 -9.06 8.84
N SER A 25 -4.52 -9.73 9.60
CA SER A 25 -3.49 -9.08 10.41
C SER A 25 -2.18 -8.79 9.68
N THR A 26 -2.06 -9.10 8.39
CA THR A 26 -0.86 -8.78 7.59
C THR A 26 -0.88 -7.34 7.05
N GLY A 27 -1.11 -6.39 7.95
CA GLY A 27 -0.79 -4.99 7.68
C GLY A 27 0.72 -4.87 7.51
N HIS A 28 1.20 -4.74 6.28
CA HIS A 28 2.59 -4.38 6.02
C HIS A 28 2.81 -2.95 6.49
N CYS A 29 3.38 -2.81 7.68
CA CYS A 29 3.80 -1.53 8.20
C CYS A 29 5.18 -1.23 7.61
N SER A 30 5.30 -0.21 6.77
CA SER A 30 6.59 0.26 6.29
C SER A 30 7.40 0.74 7.50
N SER A 31 8.41 -0.04 7.91
CA SER A 31 9.32 0.30 8.99
C SER A 31 10.00 1.63 8.70
N GLN A 32 9.70 2.63 9.52
CA GLN A 32 10.16 4.00 9.38
C GLN A 32 10.77 4.48 10.70
N VAL A 33 11.76 5.36 10.60
CA VAL A 33 12.45 5.96 11.74
C VAL A 33 12.35 7.48 11.62
N PRO A 34 12.11 8.22 12.71
CA PRO A 34 12.14 9.67 12.70
C PRO A 34 13.59 10.19 12.68
N LEU A 35 13.83 11.29 11.97
CA LEU A 35 15.09 12.03 12.01
C LEU A 35 14.80 13.47 12.43
N VAL A 36 15.49 13.94 13.47
CA VAL A 36 15.40 15.30 13.98
C VAL A 36 16.76 15.95 13.86
N MET A 37 16.83 17.16 13.33
CA MET A 37 18.06 17.91 13.16
C MET A 37 17.88 19.32 13.74
N TRP A 38 18.90 19.83 14.41
CA TRP A 38 18.91 21.20 14.93
C TRP A 38 20.33 21.76 14.95
N SER A 39 20.45 23.08 14.88
CA SER A 39 21.72 23.81 14.93
C SER A 39 21.95 24.44 16.31
N SER A 40 23.19 24.79 16.64
CA SER A 40 23.50 25.60 17.82
C SER A 40 22.96 27.03 17.70
N GLU A 41 22.70 27.67 18.85
CA GLU A 41 22.24 29.07 18.97
C GLU A 41 23.08 30.00 18.05
N GLY A 42 22.41 30.81 17.22
CA GLY A 42 23.04 31.77 16.31
C GLY A 42 23.21 31.30 14.85
N TYR A 43 22.95 30.02 14.54
CA TYR A 43 22.96 29.49 13.18
C TYR A 43 21.55 29.02 12.79
N THR A 44 21.06 29.46 11.63
CA THR A 44 19.74 29.10 11.13
C THR A 44 19.83 28.07 10.02
N LEU A 45 19.16 26.94 10.19
CA LEU A 45 18.93 25.99 9.10
C LEU A 45 18.01 26.64 8.05
N PRO A 46 18.27 26.43 6.74
CA PRO A 46 17.43 27.00 5.69
C PRO A 46 15.98 26.49 5.84
N PRO A 47 14.98 27.37 5.66
CA PRO A 47 13.57 26.98 5.75
C PRO A 47 13.24 26.03 4.61
N MET A 48 13.08 24.76 4.93
CA MET A 48 12.81 23.70 3.97
C MET A 48 11.35 23.29 4.07
N ALA A 49 10.72 23.02 2.94
CA ALA A 49 9.33 22.56 2.92
C ALA A 49 9.21 21.27 3.73
N SER A 50 8.30 21.25 4.72
CA SER A 50 8.01 20.04 5.45
C SER A 50 7.40 19.00 4.49
N PRO A 51 7.82 17.73 4.56
CA PRO A 51 7.23 16.69 3.73
C PRO A 51 5.73 16.57 4.03
N ALA A 52 4.94 16.27 3.00
CA ALA A 52 3.51 16.02 3.17
C ALA A 52 3.29 14.87 4.18
N ALA A 53 2.23 14.98 4.97
CA ALA A 53 1.91 13.98 5.99
C ALA A 53 1.78 12.57 5.35
N GLY A 54 2.57 11.62 5.84
CA GLY A 54 2.59 10.24 5.33
C GLY A 54 3.60 9.96 4.22
N HIS A 55 4.36 10.96 3.75
CA HIS A 55 5.46 10.76 2.81
C HIS A 55 6.68 10.14 3.49
N ILE A 56 7.18 9.02 2.95
CA ILE A 56 8.40 8.36 3.42
C ILE A 56 9.58 8.89 2.61
N ILE A 57 10.59 9.40 3.30
CA ILE A 57 11.77 10.00 2.68
C ILE A 57 12.75 8.90 2.28
N SER A 58 13.18 8.91 1.02
CA SER A 58 14.22 8.04 0.49
C SER A 58 15.63 8.59 0.74
N ASN A 59 16.66 7.78 0.53
CA ASN A 59 18.06 8.19 0.74
C ASN A 59 18.46 9.38 -0.14
N ASP A 60 18.01 9.38 -1.40
CA ASP A 60 18.31 10.45 -2.36
C ASP A 60 17.69 11.78 -1.93
N GLN A 61 16.46 11.71 -1.39
CA GLN A 61 15.80 12.88 -0.83
C GLN A 61 16.51 13.34 0.45
N LEU A 62 16.88 12.43 1.36
CA LEU A 62 17.64 12.77 2.56
C LEU A 62 18.96 13.48 2.21
N MET A 63 19.65 13.04 1.15
CA MET A 63 20.86 13.69 0.67
C MET A 63 20.62 15.12 0.20
N SER A 64 19.50 15.42 -0.47
CA SER A 64 19.16 16.80 -0.82
C SER A 64 18.89 17.65 0.43
N TYR A 65 18.23 17.08 1.45
CA TYR A 65 18.04 17.74 2.75
C TYR A 65 19.37 18.06 3.44
N LEU A 66 20.27 17.08 3.51
CA LEU A 66 21.61 17.23 4.10
C LEU A 66 22.46 18.24 3.34
N ASN A 67 22.42 18.22 1.99
CA ASN A 67 23.17 19.15 1.15
C ASN A 67 22.79 20.61 1.40
N SER A 68 21.50 20.89 1.61
CA SER A 68 21.00 22.23 1.91
C SER A 68 21.32 22.63 3.37
N ALA A 69 21.08 21.72 4.32
CA ALA A 69 21.32 21.97 5.74
C ALA A 69 22.81 22.21 6.06
N LEU A 70 23.70 21.32 5.62
CA LEU A 70 25.15 21.41 5.88
C LEU A 70 25.86 22.39 4.93
N GLY A 71 25.16 22.98 3.95
CA GLY A 71 25.74 23.99 3.05
C GLY A 71 25.89 25.37 3.69
N SER A 72 25.15 25.67 4.76
CA SER A 72 25.16 26.96 5.47
C SER A 72 25.43 26.85 6.98
N ALA A 73 25.40 25.63 7.52
CA ALA A 73 25.55 25.31 8.92
C ALA A 73 27.01 25.01 9.31
N PRO A 74 27.37 25.08 10.61
CA PRO A 74 28.71 24.72 11.07
C PRO A 74 29.05 23.26 10.76
N HIS A 75 30.29 23.02 10.32
CA HIS A 75 30.79 21.71 9.85
C HIS A 75 31.08 20.69 10.97
N ASN A 76 30.74 21.01 12.21
CA ASN A 76 30.80 20.10 13.34
C ASN A 76 29.44 19.42 13.52
N VAL A 77 29.35 18.14 13.17
CA VAL A 77 28.11 17.36 13.18
C VAL A 77 28.12 16.36 14.33
N LEU A 78 27.11 16.44 15.18
CA LEU A 78 26.84 15.50 16.27
C LEU A 78 25.75 14.53 15.81
N LEU A 79 26.07 13.26 15.63
CA LEU A 79 25.11 12.23 15.28
C LEU A 79 24.78 11.38 16.51
N PHE A 80 23.60 11.60 17.08
CA PHE A 80 23.01 10.77 18.11
C PHE A 80 22.24 9.62 17.46
N LEU A 81 22.78 8.42 17.58
CA LEU A 81 22.24 7.22 16.95
C LEU A 81 21.72 6.25 18.00
N GLN A 82 20.40 6.14 18.10
CA GLN A 82 19.76 5.25 19.07
C GLN A 82 19.49 3.86 18.48
N ASP A 83 19.68 2.79 19.24
CA ASP A 83 19.44 1.43 18.71
C ASP A 83 17.97 1.25 18.27
N LYS A 84 16.99 1.70 19.06
CA LYS A 84 15.57 1.65 18.71
C LYS A 84 14.90 3.02 18.88
N LEU A 85 14.27 3.55 17.83
CA LEU A 85 13.52 4.81 17.89
C LEU A 85 12.36 4.81 16.88
N SER A 86 11.18 5.25 17.32
CA SER A 86 10.01 5.43 16.45
C SER A 86 9.29 6.75 16.76
N LYS A 87 8.45 7.21 15.81
CA LYS A 87 7.59 8.37 16.02
C LYS A 87 6.66 8.19 17.24
N ASP A 88 6.23 6.96 17.50
CA ASP A 88 5.33 6.64 18.61
C ASP A 88 5.97 6.82 19.99
N ASP A 89 7.30 6.79 20.07
CA ASP A 89 7.99 7.02 21.33
C ASP A 89 7.89 8.49 21.75
N PHE A 90 7.96 9.40 20.78
CA PHE A 90 7.74 10.83 21.02
C PHE A 90 6.29 11.14 21.41
N THR A 91 5.31 10.52 20.75
CA THR A 91 3.89 10.78 21.09
C THR A 91 3.51 10.17 22.44
N ARG A 92 4.05 9.00 22.78
CA ARG A 92 3.75 8.29 24.03
C ARG A 92 4.50 8.86 25.24
N TYR A 93 5.77 9.21 25.08
CA TYR A 93 6.64 9.61 26.20
C TYR A 93 7.02 11.09 26.19
N GLY A 94 6.64 11.87 25.17
CA GLY A 94 6.94 13.30 25.06
C GLY A 94 5.94 14.24 25.73
N GLY A 95 4.98 13.75 26.53
CA GLY A 95 4.08 14.61 27.31
C GLY A 95 2.98 15.36 26.52
N VAL A 96 2.80 15.06 25.23
CA VAL A 96 1.89 15.76 24.27
C VAL A 96 0.43 15.88 24.76
N PHE A 97 -0.03 15.00 25.66
CA PHE A 97 -1.40 14.97 26.18
C PHE A 97 -1.59 15.66 27.54
N GLY A 98 -0.77 16.67 27.87
CA GLY A 98 -0.95 17.51 29.06
C GLY A 98 -0.19 17.07 30.32
N ASN A 99 0.67 16.05 30.22
CA ASN A 99 1.54 15.59 31.30
C ASN A 99 3.00 16.03 31.06
N ASN A 100 3.25 17.34 31.00
CA ASN A 100 4.58 17.90 30.70
C ASN A 100 5.65 17.50 31.73
N HIS A 101 5.27 17.30 33.00
CA HIS A 101 6.18 16.86 34.06
C HIS A 101 6.64 15.40 33.95
N GLU A 102 6.08 14.65 33.01
CA GLU A 102 6.36 13.24 32.78
C GLU A 102 7.11 12.96 31.47
N SER A 103 7.55 14.00 30.75
CA SER A 103 8.29 13.85 29.49
C SER A 103 9.60 13.10 29.69
N ALA A 104 9.90 12.17 28.78
CA ALA A 104 11.20 11.48 28.72
C ALA A 104 12.28 12.28 27.98
N PHE A 105 11.92 13.40 27.34
CA PHE A 105 12.82 14.18 26.47
C PHE A 105 12.97 15.68 26.85
N PRO A 106 13.17 16.04 28.13
CA PRO A 106 13.24 17.44 28.54
C PRO A 106 14.43 18.21 27.91
N ASN A 107 15.60 17.58 27.78
CA ASN A 107 16.78 18.25 27.22
C ASN A 107 16.64 18.46 25.71
N LEU A 108 16.16 17.44 24.99
CA LEU A 108 15.87 17.56 23.56
C LEU A 108 14.79 18.63 23.29
N GLU A 109 13.72 18.67 24.08
CA GLU A 109 12.69 19.69 23.95
C GLU A 109 13.27 21.10 24.14
N SER A 110 14.11 21.29 25.17
CA SER A 110 14.78 22.58 25.41
C SER A 110 15.68 23.00 24.26
N ALA A 111 16.38 22.04 23.63
CA ALA A 111 17.27 22.29 22.50
C ALA A 111 16.49 22.65 21.23
N LEU A 112 15.36 22.00 20.98
CA LEU A 112 14.50 22.30 19.83
C LEU A 112 13.75 23.63 19.96
N GLN A 113 13.41 24.04 21.19
CA GLN A 113 12.77 25.34 21.44
C GLN A 113 13.76 26.51 21.33
N SER A 114 15.04 26.30 21.67
CA SER A 114 16.07 27.34 21.59
C SER A 114 16.69 27.50 20.20
N SER A 115 16.50 26.53 19.31
CA SER A 115 17.26 26.40 18.06
C SER A 115 16.37 26.24 16.83
N SER A 116 16.89 26.57 15.64
CA SER A 116 16.19 26.20 14.41
C SER A 116 16.26 24.69 14.21
N SER A 117 15.12 24.05 13.99
CA SER A 117 15.00 22.60 13.86
C SER A 117 14.33 22.17 12.56
N LEU A 118 14.76 21.02 12.05
CA LEU A 118 14.18 20.31 10.91
C LEU A 118 13.76 18.92 11.40
N VAL A 119 12.47 18.62 11.26
CA VAL A 119 11.90 17.33 11.67
C VAL A 119 11.44 16.57 10.44
N LEU A 120 12.00 15.38 10.25
CA LEU A 120 11.64 14.42 9.21
C LEU A 120 10.92 13.24 9.88
N PRO A 121 9.57 13.20 9.85
CA PRO A 121 8.80 12.24 10.65
C PRO A 121 8.95 10.78 10.22
N ALA A 122 9.35 10.53 8.98
CA ALA A 122 9.31 9.23 8.32
C ALA A 122 10.49 9.06 7.36
N LEU A 123 11.63 8.58 7.87
CA LEU A 123 12.76 8.11 7.07
C LEU A 123 12.64 6.60 6.87
N SER A 124 12.90 6.12 5.65
CA SER A 124 12.97 4.69 5.37
C SER A 124 14.00 3.99 6.28
N TRP A 125 13.65 2.87 6.92
CA TRP A 125 14.55 2.14 7.82
C TRP A 125 15.84 1.66 7.12
N LEU A 126 15.73 1.20 5.87
CA LEU A 126 16.89 0.88 5.01
C LEU A 126 17.81 2.09 4.78
N GLY A 127 17.26 3.30 4.90
CA GLY A 127 18.00 4.55 4.83
C GLY A 127 18.61 5.00 6.14
N ALA A 128 17.99 4.68 7.27
CA ALA A 128 18.46 5.08 8.59
C ALA A 128 19.84 4.47 8.94
N SER A 129 20.10 3.23 8.50
CA SER A 129 21.42 2.59 8.64
C SER A 129 22.49 3.20 7.72
N ALA A 130 22.09 3.86 6.64
CA ALA A 130 23.00 4.53 5.70
C ALA A 130 23.37 5.96 6.14
N VAL A 131 22.68 6.55 7.14
CA VAL A 131 22.90 7.94 7.59
C VAL A 131 24.37 8.24 7.94
N PRO A 132 25.10 7.40 8.71
CA PRO A 132 26.51 7.66 8.97
C PRO A 132 27.36 7.70 7.68
N GLY A 133 27.07 6.82 6.72
CA GLY A 133 27.77 6.76 5.43
C GLY A 133 27.48 7.98 4.56
N LEU A 134 26.23 8.44 4.52
CA LEU A 134 25.82 9.65 3.79
C LEU A 134 26.48 10.91 4.36
N LEU A 135 26.61 10.99 5.68
CA LEU A 135 27.31 12.09 6.35
C LEU A 135 28.83 12.04 6.11
N GLN A 136 29.43 10.84 6.11
CA GLN A 136 30.83 10.65 5.76
C GLN A 136 31.12 11.07 4.32
N GLU A 137 30.27 10.69 3.36
CA GLU A 137 30.36 11.10 1.96
C GLU A 137 30.31 12.63 1.82
N LYS A 138 29.44 13.29 2.60
CA LYS A 138 29.26 14.74 2.52
C LYS A 138 30.37 15.55 3.19
N LEU A 139 30.81 15.14 4.38
CA LEU A 139 31.81 15.87 5.17
C LEU A 139 33.25 15.53 4.76
N GLY A 140 33.46 14.40 4.08
CA GLY A 140 34.78 13.90 3.70
C GLY A 140 35.61 13.40 4.90
N VAL A 141 34.99 13.18 6.06
CA VAL A 141 35.63 12.81 7.32
C VAL A 141 34.98 11.54 7.88
N SER A 142 35.80 10.62 8.38
CA SER A 142 35.33 9.38 9.01
C SER A 142 34.64 9.65 10.35
N PRO A 143 33.53 8.98 10.68
CA PRO A 143 32.84 9.15 11.95
C PRO A 143 33.72 8.72 13.13
N LEU A 144 33.90 9.60 14.11
CA LEU A 144 34.58 9.30 15.36
C LEU A 144 33.52 8.89 16.39
N SER A 145 33.52 7.62 16.82
CA SER A 145 32.68 7.17 17.93
C SER A 145 33.23 7.74 19.24
N VAL A 146 32.44 8.55 19.94
CA VAL A 146 32.88 9.22 21.17
C VAL A 146 31.98 8.88 22.33
N ASP A 147 32.59 8.44 23.43
CA ASP A 147 31.91 8.30 24.71
C ASP A 147 31.75 9.68 25.38
N PRO A 148 30.59 9.98 26.00
CA PRO A 148 30.30 11.29 26.58
C PRO A 148 31.39 11.82 27.53
N ASP A 149 32.04 10.93 28.30
CA ASP A 149 33.08 11.28 29.27
C ASP A 149 34.42 11.65 28.61
N THR A 150 34.67 11.13 27.41
CA THR A 150 35.89 11.43 26.63
C THR A 150 35.77 12.72 25.83
N LEU A 151 34.53 13.15 25.51
CA LEU A 151 34.26 14.39 24.76
C LEU A 151 34.77 15.64 25.48
N ALA A 152 34.73 15.66 26.82
CA ALA A 152 35.24 16.78 27.62
C ALA A 152 36.75 17.01 27.42
N HIS A 153 37.50 15.98 27.04
CA HIS A 153 38.95 16.01 26.85
C HIS A 153 39.37 16.26 25.39
N LEU A 154 38.42 16.17 24.45
CA LEU A 154 38.63 16.47 23.03
C LEU A 154 38.52 17.98 22.80
N ARG A 155 39.60 18.59 22.26
CA ARG A 155 39.56 19.98 21.80
C ARG A 155 39.05 20.01 20.36
N LEU A 156 37.82 20.48 20.18
CA LEU A 156 37.20 20.64 18.87
C LEU A 156 37.51 22.04 18.31
N ASN A 157 37.89 22.09 17.03
CA ASN A 157 38.10 23.35 16.32
C ASN A 157 36.79 23.79 15.66
N ALA A 158 36.57 25.11 15.56
CA ALA A 158 35.38 25.66 14.90
C ALA A 158 35.45 25.60 13.36
N SER A 159 36.65 25.40 12.78
CA SER A 159 36.91 25.50 11.35
C SER A 159 37.01 24.16 10.61
N ASP A 160 37.27 23.06 11.33
CA ASP A 160 37.49 21.75 10.74
C ASP A 160 36.18 20.96 10.66
N ASN A 161 36.01 20.14 9.63
CA ASN A 161 34.87 19.24 9.55
C ASN A 161 35.05 18.13 10.59
N THR A 162 34.14 17.99 11.54
CA THR A 162 34.15 16.87 12.48
C THR A 162 32.80 16.17 12.52
N LEU A 163 32.83 14.83 12.47
CA LEU A 163 31.66 13.98 12.59
C LEU A 163 31.80 13.13 13.86
N LEU A 164 31.04 13.49 14.89
CA LEU A 164 31.03 12.79 16.18
C LEU A 164 29.81 11.87 16.24
N LEU A 165 30.04 10.58 16.39
CA LEU A 165 29.00 9.56 16.51
C LEU A 165 28.83 9.18 17.98
N ILE A 166 27.63 9.40 18.53
CA ILE A 166 27.25 9.01 19.88
C ILE A 166 26.19 7.90 19.76
N ILE A 167 26.57 6.68 20.16
CA ILE A 167 25.68 5.51 20.12
C ILE A 167 24.89 5.47 21.44
N LEU A 168 23.57 5.61 21.36
CA LEU A 168 22.67 5.56 22.49
C LEU A 168 22.07 4.14 22.60
N PRO A 169 22.39 3.38 23.66
CA PRO A 169 21.92 2.01 23.79
C PRO A 169 20.41 1.92 24.02
N TYR A 170 19.83 0.79 23.62
CA TYR A 170 18.47 0.42 23.96
C TYR A 170 18.49 -0.96 24.64
N SER A 171 18.77 -0.98 25.95
CA SER A 171 18.73 -2.21 26.74
C SER A 171 17.40 -2.30 27.49
N THR A 172 16.44 -3.00 26.91
CA THR A 172 15.32 -3.56 27.70
C THR A 172 15.86 -4.73 28.52
N SER A 173 16.49 -4.44 29.65
CA SER A 173 16.65 -5.43 30.71
C SER A 173 15.29 -5.63 31.40
N ALA A 174 15.04 -6.79 32.01
CA ALA A 174 13.76 -7.11 32.66
C ALA A 174 13.35 -6.14 33.80
N TYR A 175 14.22 -5.20 34.17
CA TYR A 175 14.08 -4.30 35.31
C TYR A 175 13.94 -2.82 34.95
N LEU A 176 14.18 -2.42 33.70
CA LEU A 176 14.12 -1.01 33.28
C LEU A 176 12.97 -0.76 32.29
N SER A 177 12.15 0.25 32.59
CA SER A 177 11.08 0.68 31.70
C SER A 177 11.62 1.43 30.49
N CYS A 178 10.96 1.30 29.33
CA CYS A 178 11.34 2.01 28.10
C CYS A 178 11.45 3.54 28.31
N LYS A 179 10.58 4.10 29.15
CA LYS A 179 10.58 5.51 29.53
C LYS A 179 11.86 5.92 30.26
N GLU A 180 12.38 5.09 31.17
CA GLU A 180 13.62 5.37 31.91
C GLU A 180 14.85 5.29 31.00
N VAL A 181 14.87 4.35 30.05
CA VAL A 181 15.94 4.24 29.05
C VAL A 181 16.00 5.48 28.16
N LEU A 182 14.84 5.93 27.66
CA LEU A 182 14.75 7.16 26.86
C LEU A 182 15.17 8.40 27.65
N ARG A 183 14.78 8.48 28.93
CA ARG A 183 15.19 9.56 29.82
C ARG A 183 16.69 9.57 30.09
N SER A 184 17.29 8.41 30.33
CA SER A 184 18.74 8.27 30.48
C SER A 184 19.48 8.72 29.21
N ASN A 185 18.96 8.33 28.03
CA ASN A 185 19.51 8.77 26.75
C ASN A 185 19.38 10.29 26.55
N ASP A 186 18.25 10.89 26.95
CA ASP A 186 18.06 12.35 26.91
C ASP A 186 19.01 13.08 27.88
N GLU A 187 19.31 12.51 29.05
CA GLU A 187 20.33 13.03 29.96
C GLU A 187 21.74 13.00 29.34
N VAL A 188 22.07 11.96 28.57
CA VAL A 188 23.32 11.89 27.81
C VAL A 188 23.35 12.96 26.72
N ILE A 189 22.25 13.17 25.99
CA ILE A 189 22.13 14.26 25.01
C ILE A 189 22.38 15.60 25.70
N GLY A 190 21.71 15.88 26.84
CA GLY A 190 21.91 17.10 27.62
C GLY A 190 23.36 17.32 28.04
N LYS A 191 24.05 16.27 28.54
CA LYS A 191 25.47 16.32 28.88
C LYS A 191 26.34 16.71 27.68
N VAL A 192 26.18 16.03 26.55
CA VAL A 192 26.94 16.31 25.32
C VAL A 192 26.72 17.75 24.85
N LEU A 193 25.46 18.21 24.81
CA LEU A 193 25.14 19.58 24.40
C LEU A 193 25.75 20.62 25.36
N SER A 194 25.76 20.36 26.67
CA SER A 194 26.39 21.25 27.66
C SER A 194 27.91 21.33 27.50
N ILE A 195 28.59 20.23 27.17
CA ILE A 195 30.03 20.21 26.89
C ILE A 195 30.33 21.05 25.64
N MET A 196 29.56 20.87 24.57
CA MET A 196 29.71 21.65 23.34
C MET A 196 29.49 23.14 23.57
N LYS A 197 28.49 23.50 24.39
CA LYS A 197 28.23 24.88 24.80
C LYS A 197 29.37 25.46 25.64
N ALA A 198 29.95 24.68 26.56
CA ALA A 198 31.09 25.11 27.37
C ALA A 198 32.37 25.31 26.54
N GLN A 199 32.56 24.55 25.47
CA GLN A 199 33.67 24.72 24.52
C GLN A 199 33.45 25.86 23.53
N GLY A 200 32.23 26.41 23.41
CA GLY A 200 31.91 27.53 22.52
C GLY A 200 31.97 27.17 21.03
N VAL A 201 31.82 25.89 20.68
CA VAL A 201 31.93 25.40 19.31
C VAL A 201 30.53 25.29 18.69
N PRO A 202 30.28 25.91 17.51
CA PRO A 202 29.00 25.79 16.84
C PRO A 202 28.86 24.38 16.25
N TYR A 203 27.66 23.81 16.33
CA TYR A 203 27.40 22.43 15.92
C TYR A 203 26.04 22.26 15.24
N THR A 204 25.93 21.20 14.45
CA THR A 204 24.66 20.68 13.92
C THR A 204 24.42 19.30 14.52
N ALA A 205 23.35 19.14 15.28
CA ALA A 205 23.00 17.88 15.89
C ALA A 205 21.92 17.16 15.08
N ILE A 206 22.06 15.84 14.94
CA ILE A 206 21.15 14.94 14.24
C ILE A 206 20.82 13.79 15.20
N TYR A 207 19.53 13.55 15.42
CA TYR A 207 19.03 12.44 16.23
C TYR A 207 18.18 11.51 15.37
N THR A 208 18.57 10.24 15.32
CA THR A 208 17.88 9.19 14.55
C THR A 208 18.06 7.82 15.18
N GLY A 209 17.26 6.83 14.74
CA GLY A 209 17.34 5.43 15.19
C GLY A 209 17.96 4.48 14.15
N LEU A 210 18.58 3.40 14.61
CA LEU A 210 19.04 2.30 13.75
C LEU A 210 17.89 1.41 13.25
N LYS A 211 16.88 1.20 14.09
CA LYS A 211 15.68 0.41 13.79
C LYS A 211 14.46 0.97 14.53
N PRO A 212 13.22 0.64 14.09
CA PRO A 212 12.02 1.04 14.80
C PRO A 212 11.96 0.37 16.19
N SER A 213 11.45 1.07 17.20
CA SER A 213 11.21 0.47 18.53
C SER A 213 10.05 -0.51 18.56
N ARG A 214 9.12 -0.37 17.62
CA ARG A 214 8.04 -1.32 17.35
C ARG A 214 8.17 -1.83 15.93
N VAL A 215 8.67 -3.05 15.80
CA VAL A 215 8.49 -3.87 14.61
C VAL A 215 7.43 -4.88 15.00
N ILE A 216 6.33 -4.96 14.27
CA ILE A 216 5.44 -6.11 14.40
C ILE A 216 6.31 -7.29 13.94
N GLU A 217 6.71 -8.16 14.88
CA GLU A 217 7.49 -9.34 14.53
C GLU A 217 6.65 -10.18 13.56
N GLU A 218 7.06 -10.19 12.29
CA GLU A 218 6.55 -11.19 11.36
C GLU A 218 7.12 -12.54 11.82
N PRO A 219 6.28 -13.54 12.13
CA PRO A 219 6.78 -14.88 12.36
C PRO A 219 7.46 -15.33 11.07
N SER A 220 8.76 -15.59 11.15
CA SER A 220 9.57 -16.19 10.10
C SER A 220 9.11 -17.62 9.84
N MET A 221 8.04 -17.75 9.06
CA MET A 221 7.60 -19.00 8.46
C MET A 221 8.55 -19.31 7.31
N VAL A 222 9.56 -20.11 7.60
CA VAL A 222 10.41 -20.79 6.62
C VAL A 222 9.48 -21.56 5.66
N GLY A 223 9.53 -21.20 4.38
CA GLY A 223 8.88 -21.94 3.31
C GLY A 223 7.48 -21.45 2.95
N GLN A 224 7.38 -20.24 2.44
CA GLN A 224 6.40 -19.90 1.40
C GLN A 224 6.92 -18.70 0.63
N SER A 225 7.22 -18.95 -0.65
CA SER A 225 7.57 -17.95 -1.64
C SER A 225 6.66 -16.73 -1.56
N SER A 226 7.29 -15.56 -1.46
CA SER A 226 6.74 -14.22 -1.59
C SER A 226 5.52 -14.12 -2.51
N MET A 227 4.33 -13.93 -1.93
CA MET A 227 3.19 -13.31 -2.62
C MET A 227 2.91 -11.97 -1.96
N SER A 228 3.85 -11.04 -2.16
CA SER A 228 3.58 -9.63 -2.05
C SER A 228 2.94 -9.17 -3.36
N ARG A 229 1.88 -8.36 -3.32
CA ARG A 229 1.41 -7.59 -4.49
C ARG A 229 2.39 -6.44 -4.76
N SER A 230 3.64 -6.79 -5.02
CA SER A 230 4.46 -6.03 -5.95
C SER A 230 3.89 -6.31 -7.33
N LEU A 231 3.85 -5.30 -8.21
CA LEU A 231 3.83 -5.57 -9.63
C LEU A 231 5.07 -6.42 -9.91
N LEU A 232 4.88 -7.74 -9.98
CA LEU A 232 5.82 -8.62 -10.63
C LEU A 232 5.82 -8.16 -12.07
N GLN A 233 6.86 -7.42 -12.45
CA GLN A 233 7.31 -7.44 -13.83
C GLN A 233 7.42 -8.92 -14.17
N ALA A 234 6.44 -9.43 -14.91
CA ALA A 234 6.53 -10.76 -15.48
C ALA A 234 7.84 -10.82 -16.26
N VAL A 235 8.50 -11.98 -16.21
CA VAL A 235 9.56 -12.32 -17.16
C VAL A 235 9.04 -11.90 -18.55
N ILE A 236 9.83 -11.11 -19.27
CA ILE A 236 9.47 -10.60 -20.59
C ILE A 236 9.38 -11.82 -21.52
N ASP A 237 8.23 -12.48 -21.55
CA ASP A 237 7.77 -13.15 -22.75
C ASP A 237 7.62 -12.04 -23.79
N GLU A 238 8.11 -12.27 -25.01
CA GLU A 238 7.94 -11.33 -26.12
C GLU A 238 6.48 -10.87 -26.17
N VAL A 239 6.22 -9.62 -25.75
CA VAL A 239 4.86 -9.09 -25.63
C VAL A 239 4.30 -9.01 -27.04
N LYS A 240 3.38 -9.92 -27.34
CA LYS A 240 2.68 -9.96 -28.63
C LYS A 240 1.98 -8.62 -28.84
N PRO A 241 2.14 -7.97 -30.00
CA PRO A 241 1.51 -6.69 -30.26
C PRO A 241 -0.03 -6.82 -30.24
N PRO A 242 -0.76 -5.79 -29.80
CA PRO A 242 -2.22 -5.79 -29.84
C PRO A 242 -2.72 -5.82 -31.28
N LEU A 243 -3.89 -6.42 -31.48
CA LEU A 243 -4.62 -6.31 -32.73
C LEU A 243 -5.21 -4.90 -32.84
N MET A 244 -4.81 -4.17 -33.87
CA MET A 244 -5.26 -2.80 -34.11
C MET A 244 -6.12 -2.71 -35.38
N PHE A 245 -7.31 -2.13 -35.25
CA PHE A 245 -8.13 -1.73 -36.39
C PHE A 245 -8.00 -0.22 -36.64
N ASN A 246 -7.39 0.12 -37.77
CA ASN A 246 -7.12 1.49 -38.17
C ASN A 246 -8.22 2.01 -39.10
N THR A 247 -8.68 3.23 -38.82
CA THR A 247 -9.53 4.03 -39.70
C THR A 247 -8.71 5.14 -40.36
N THR A 248 -9.29 5.92 -41.28
CA THR A 248 -8.62 7.04 -41.95
C THR A 248 -8.07 8.12 -40.99
N SER A 249 -8.54 8.16 -39.75
CA SER A 249 -8.13 9.10 -38.69
C SER A 249 -7.09 8.55 -37.70
N GLY A 250 -6.75 7.25 -37.74
CA GLY A 250 -5.83 6.58 -36.81
C GLY A 250 -6.35 5.22 -36.30
N PRO A 251 -5.70 4.60 -35.30
CA PRO A 251 -6.24 3.41 -34.65
C PRO A 251 -7.54 3.77 -33.93
N CYS A 252 -8.59 2.96 -34.10
CA CYS A 252 -9.85 3.15 -33.37
C CYS A 252 -10.11 2.04 -32.35
N ILE A 253 -9.89 0.79 -32.73
CA ILE A 253 -10.16 -0.36 -31.86
C ILE A 253 -8.86 -1.10 -31.63
N MET A 254 -8.58 -1.40 -30.36
CA MET A 254 -7.47 -2.26 -29.96
C MET A 254 -7.99 -3.41 -29.13
N LEU A 255 -7.51 -4.60 -29.44
CA LEU A 255 -7.83 -5.82 -28.72
C LEU A 255 -6.54 -6.59 -28.44
N TRP A 256 -6.40 -7.07 -27.21
CA TRP A 256 -5.32 -7.95 -26.81
C TRP A 256 -5.83 -9.01 -25.85
N ALA A 257 -5.30 -10.22 -25.99
CA ALA A 257 -5.50 -11.28 -25.02
C ALA A 257 -4.29 -12.23 -25.06
N GLN A 258 -3.92 -12.79 -23.92
CA GLN A 258 -2.85 -13.78 -23.86
C GLN A 258 -3.24 -15.08 -24.58
N ASN A 259 -4.42 -15.62 -24.27
CA ASN A 259 -4.99 -16.81 -24.89
C ASN A 259 -6.46 -16.56 -25.27
N LEU A 260 -6.88 -17.15 -26.39
CA LEU A 260 -8.25 -17.07 -26.91
C LEU A 260 -8.76 -18.49 -27.13
N ASN A 261 -9.26 -19.10 -26.06
CA ASN A 261 -9.65 -20.50 -26.08
C ASN A 261 -11.15 -20.63 -26.35
N VAL A 262 -11.49 -21.44 -27.34
CA VAL A 262 -12.86 -21.76 -27.69
C VAL A 262 -13.05 -23.27 -27.69
N SER A 263 -14.16 -23.75 -27.11
CA SER A 263 -14.55 -25.16 -27.10
C SER A 263 -16.03 -25.28 -27.48
N PHE A 264 -16.37 -26.28 -28.27
CA PHE A 264 -17.75 -26.59 -28.65
C PHE A 264 -18.17 -27.91 -28.00
N ASN A 265 -19.32 -27.96 -27.31
CA ASN A 265 -19.88 -29.16 -26.69
C ASN A 265 -18.87 -29.98 -25.85
N ASN A 266 -17.96 -29.30 -25.14
CA ASN A 266 -16.90 -29.90 -24.31
C ASN A 266 -15.85 -30.71 -25.09
N LEU A 267 -15.73 -30.49 -26.40
CA LEU A 267 -14.60 -30.95 -27.18
C LEU A 267 -13.32 -30.23 -26.76
N GLU A 268 -12.18 -30.67 -27.30
CA GLU A 268 -10.88 -30.06 -27.05
C GLU A 268 -10.88 -28.55 -27.28
N TRP A 269 -10.13 -27.84 -26.43
CA TRP A 269 -9.98 -26.40 -26.54
C TRP A 269 -9.11 -26.06 -27.75
N ILE A 270 -9.60 -25.14 -28.58
CA ILE A 270 -8.87 -24.57 -29.69
C ILE A 270 -8.41 -23.18 -29.27
N ASP A 271 -7.10 -22.96 -29.22
CA ASP A 271 -6.52 -21.64 -28.96
C ASP A 271 -6.36 -20.87 -30.28
N LEU A 272 -7.11 -19.79 -30.39
CA LEU A 272 -7.10 -18.86 -31.52
C LEU A 272 -6.12 -17.69 -31.29
N GLY A 273 -5.49 -17.62 -30.10
CA GLY A 273 -4.55 -16.57 -29.72
C GLY A 273 -3.36 -16.45 -30.69
N PRO A 274 -2.67 -17.55 -31.06
CA PRO A 274 -1.59 -17.53 -32.03
C PRO A 274 -2.01 -17.01 -33.40
N LEU A 275 -3.23 -17.31 -33.84
CA LEU A 275 -3.75 -16.81 -35.13
C LEU A 275 -4.04 -15.31 -35.08
N THR A 276 -4.44 -14.79 -33.91
CA THR A 276 -4.92 -13.42 -33.74
C THR A 276 -3.81 -12.43 -33.39
N PHE A 277 -2.85 -12.82 -32.54
CA PHE A 277 -1.86 -11.90 -31.95
C PHE A 277 -0.40 -12.21 -32.33
N ALA A 278 -0.10 -13.33 -33.00
CA ALA A 278 1.28 -13.62 -33.40
C ALA A 278 1.73 -12.75 -34.60
N PRO A 279 3.03 -12.42 -34.71
CA PRO A 279 3.57 -11.71 -35.87
C PRO A 279 3.38 -12.57 -37.14
N GLY A 280 2.49 -12.13 -38.04
CA GLY A 280 2.06 -12.89 -39.22
C GLY A 280 0.69 -13.56 -39.10
N GLY A 281 -0.12 -13.21 -38.09
CA GLY A 281 -1.49 -13.69 -37.92
C GLY A 281 -2.36 -13.49 -39.16
N SER A 282 -3.09 -14.53 -39.56
CA SER A 282 -3.90 -14.56 -40.79
C SER A 282 -5.34 -14.08 -40.61
N VAL A 283 -5.65 -13.38 -39.52
CA VAL A 283 -7.02 -12.95 -39.19
C VAL A 283 -7.40 -11.71 -40.00
N SER A 284 -8.47 -11.82 -40.77
CA SER A 284 -9.02 -10.70 -41.52
C SER A 284 -9.94 -9.87 -40.63
N THR A 285 -9.74 -8.55 -40.63
CA THR A 285 -10.61 -7.59 -39.93
C THR A 285 -11.72 -7.01 -40.82
N ALA A 286 -11.97 -7.63 -41.98
CA ALA A 286 -12.96 -7.18 -42.95
C ALA A 286 -14.37 -7.13 -42.32
N GLY A 287 -15.05 -5.99 -42.46
CA GLY A 287 -16.36 -5.74 -41.85
C GLY A 287 -16.30 -5.05 -40.49
N SER A 288 -15.11 -4.78 -39.95
CA SER A 288 -14.96 -3.89 -38.80
C SER A 288 -15.27 -2.45 -39.18
N PHE A 289 -15.95 -1.72 -38.29
CA PHE A 289 -16.22 -0.30 -38.48
C PHE A 289 -16.08 0.46 -37.17
N CYS A 290 -15.75 1.73 -37.27
CA CYS A 290 -15.67 2.61 -36.12
C CYS A 290 -16.35 3.94 -36.44
N ASN A 291 -17.34 4.29 -35.63
CA ASN A 291 -18.02 5.57 -35.65
C ASN A 291 -17.90 6.22 -34.26
N GLU A 292 -18.33 7.47 -34.11
CA GLU A 292 -18.23 8.20 -32.82
C GLU A 292 -19.03 7.55 -31.68
N THR A 293 -20.12 6.85 -32.02
CA THR A 293 -21.05 6.27 -31.06
C THR A 293 -21.06 4.75 -31.05
N ASN A 294 -20.87 4.10 -32.20
CA ASN A 294 -20.89 2.65 -32.35
C ASN A 294 -19.62 2.15 -33.05
N SER A 295 -19.05 1.06 -32.54
CA SER A 295 -17.87 0.43 -33.14
C SER A 295 -18.04 -1.08 -33.13
N GLN A 296 -17.58 -1.71 -34.20
CA GLN A 296 -17.68 -3.15 -34.39
C GLN A 296 -16.33 -3.68 -34.85
N LEU A 297 -15.81 -4.67 -34.13
CA LEU A 297 -14.60 -5.39 -34.49
C LEU A 297 -14.98 -6.79 -34.95
N VAL A 298 -14.63 -7.14 -36.18
CA VAL A 298 -14.85 -8.45 -36.78
C VAL A 298 -13.50 -9.14 -36.88
N LEU A 299 -13.40 -10.35 -36.32
CA LEU A 299 -12.27 -11.26 -36.50
C LEU A 299 -12.75 -12.41 -37.37
N ASP A 300 -12.33 -12.42 -38.62
CA ASP A 300 -12.64 -13.49 -39.56
C ASP A 300 -11.45 -14.44 -39.68
N TYR A 301 -11.67 -15.68 -39.24
CA TYR A 301 -10.67 -16.74 -39.25
C TYR A 301 -10.73 -17.56 -40.55
N GLY A 302 -11.65 -17.27 -41.47
CA GLY A 302 -11.77 -17.92 -42.78
C GLY A 302 -11.68 -19.44 -42.71
N SER A 303 -10.76 -20.03 -43.49
CA SER A 303 -10.48 -21.47 -43.52
C SER A 303 -9.46 -21.95 -42.48
N SER A 304 -8.94 -21.07 -41.61
CA SER A 304 -7.95 -21.45 -40.59
C SER A 304 -8.54 -22.32 -39.48
N VAL A 305 -9.87 -22.37 -39.35
CA VAL A 305 -10.60 -23.30 -38.47
C VAL A 305 -11.49 -24.20 -39.34
N PRO A 306 -10.94 -25.26 -39.97
CA PRO A 306 -11.65 -26.06 -40.95
C PRO A 306 -12.90 -26.76 -40.38
N THR A 307 -12.91 -27.07 -39.09
CA THR A 307 -14.04 -27.72 -38.40
C THR A 307 -15.30 -26.83 -38.32
N TYR A 308 -15.15 -25.50 -38.37
CA TYR A 308 -16.22 -24.54 -38.09
C TYR A 308 -16.33 -23.39 -39.11
N ASN A 309 -15.94 -23.62 -40.38
CA ASN A 309 -15.88 -22.61 -41.44
C ASN A 309 -17.28 -22.23 -41.99
N PRO A 310 -17.65 -20.92 -42.05
CA PRO A 310 -16.89 -19.74 -41.64
C PRO A 310 -16.96 -19.52 -40.13
N PHE A 311 -15.79 -19.30 -39.51
CA PHE A 311 -15.67 -18.99 -38.09
C PHE A 311 -15.35 -17.50 -37.90
N ARG A 312 -16.28 -16.74 -37.33
CA ARG A 312 -16.13 -15.29 -37.11
C ARG A 312 -16.50 -14.88 -35.70
N LEU A 313 -15.67 -14.03 -35.09
CA LEU A 313 -15.96 -13.37 -33.82
C LEU A 313 -16.23 -11.89 -34.06
N ILE A 314 -17.37 -11.41 -33.58
CA ILE A 314 -17.83 -10.03 -33.78
C ILE A 314 -18.07 -9.38 -32.43
N PHE A 315 -17.28 -8.36 -32.11
CA PHE A 315 -17.44 -7.54 -30.92
C PHE A 315 -18.18 -6.26 -31.31
N SER A 316 -19.34 -6.03 -30.73
CA SER A 316 -20.12 -4.79 -30.93
C SER A 316 -20.08 -3.96 -29.67
N MET A 317 -19.57 -2.73 -29.79
CA MET A 317 -19.44 -1.78 -28.70
C MET A 317 -20.23 -0.52 -29.01
N SER A 318 -20.70 0.15 -27.96
CA SER A 318 -21.31 1.48 -28.06
C SER A 318 -20.74 2.42 -27.00
N GLN A 319 -20.80 3.71 -27.28
CA GLN A 319 -20.39 4.78 -26.38
C GLN A 319 -21.54 5.76 -26.17
N ARG A 320 -21.81 6.10 -24.90
CA ARG A 320 -22.80 7.12 -24.55
C ARG A 320 -22.39 7.94 -23.33
N ARG A 321 -22.89 9.18 -23.27
CA ARG A 321 -22.70 10.07 -22.12
C ARG A 321 -23.69 9.70 -21.01
N TYR A 322 -23.17 9.39 -19.83
CA TYR A 322 -24.02 9.15 -18.66
C TYR A 322 -24.13 10.43 -17.83
N PRO A 323 -25.35 10.94 -17.57
CA PRO A 323 -25.53 12.22 -16.88
C PRO A 323 -25.01 12.20 -15.45
N VAL A 324 -25.13 11.06 -14.75
CA VAL A 324 -24.71 10.90 -13.34
C VAL A 324 -23.20 11.04 -13.17
N SER A 325 -22.42 10.46 -14.09
CA SER A 325 -20.96 10.51 -14.04
C SER A 325 -20.38 11.70 -14.83
N ALA A 326 -21.20 12.42 -15.59
CA ALA A 326 -20.82 13.47 -16.52
C ALA A 326 -19.72 13.08 -17.52
N ARG A 327 -19.58 11.77 -17.79
CA ARG A 327 -18.52 11.19 -18.62
C ARG A 327 -19.10 10.29 -19.72
N ASN A 328 -18.32 10.10 -20.79
CA ASN A 328 -18.62 9.10 -21.81
C ASN A 328 -18.10 7.75 -21.35
N TRP A 329 -18.96 6.73 -21.44
CA TRP A 329 -18.60 5.36 -21.14
C TRP A 329 -18.83 4.52 -22.38
N PHE A 330 -17.88 3.62 -22.66
CA PHE A 330 -18.06 2.59 -23.66
C PHE A 330 -18.49 1.29 -22.99
N THR A 331 -19.34 0.53 -23.67
CA THR A 331 -19.83 -0.78 -23.25
C THR A 331 -19.62 -1.76 -24.38
N LEU A 332 -19.21 -3.00 -24.06
CA LEU A 332 -19.25 -4.10 -25.01
C LEU A 332 -20.66 -4.70 -24.99
N ASP A 333 -21.48 -4.34 -25.97
CA ASP A 333 -22.90 -4.69 -25.97
C ASP A 333 -23.09 -6.17 -26.24
N THR A 334 -22.53 -6.66 -27.35
CA THR A 334 -22.65 -8.06 -27.75
C THR A 334 -21.38 -8.62 -28.34
N VAL A 335 -21.09 -9.88 -28.03
CA VAL A 335 -20.11 -10.70 -28.74
C VAL A 335 -20.87 -11.76 -29.52
N GLN A 336 -20.69 -11.82 -30.83
CA GLN A 336 -21.34 -12.81 -31.70
C GLN A 336 -20.27 -13.75 -32.25
N LEU A 337 -20.57 -15.04 -32.22
CA LEU A 337 -19.74 -16.10 -32.77
C LEU A 337 -20.56 -16.75 -33.89
N LEU A 338 -20.13 -16.54 -35.14
CA LEU A 338 -20.70 -17.20 -36.31
C LEU A 338 -19.90 -18.44 -36.65
N PHE A 339 -20.58 -19.56 -36.88
CA PHE A 339 -19.99 -20.86 -37.21
C PHE A 339 -20.95 -21.65 -38.09
N ASN A 340 -20.49 -22.31 -39.17
CA ASN A 340 -21.30 -23.27 -39.97
C ASN A 340 -22.75 -22.83 -40.32
N ALA A 341 -22.99 -21.53 -40.52
CA ALA A 341 -24.29 -20.85 -40.72
C ALA A 341 -25.14 -20.51 -39.48
N ASP A 342 -24.78 -20.98 -38.29
CA ASP A 342 -25.39 -20.60 -37.01
C ASP A 342 -24.70 -19.39 -36.37
N THR A 343 -25.41 -18.72 -35.44
CA THR A 343 -24.87 -17.59 -34.68
C THR A 343 -25.14 -17.74 -33.18
N ALA A 344 -24.07 -17.80 -32.39
CA ALA A 344 -24.11 -17.70 -30.94
C ALA A 344 -23.94 -16.25 -30.51
N ILE A 345 -24.86 -15.73 -29.69
CA ILE A 345 -24.84 -14.33 -29.25
C ILE A 345 -24.65 -14.29 -27.73
N TYR A 346 -23.69 -13.49 -27.28
CA TYR A 346 -23.40 -13.21 -25.88
C TYR A 346 -23.62 -11.74 -25.57
N ASN A 347 -24.19 -11.45 -24.41
CA ASN A 347 -24.37 -10.10 -23.89
C ASN A 347 -23.22 -9.76 -22.93
N GLY A 348 -22.45 -8.72 -23.27
CA GLY A 348 -21.33 -8.22 -22.46
C GLY A 348 -21.66 -6.95 -21.67
N SER A 349 -22.79 -6.30 -21.97
CA SER A 349 -23.12 -4.93 -21.52
C SER A 349 -23.16 -4.73 -20.01
N ARG A 350 -23.31 -5.81 -19.24
CA ARG A 350 -23.37 -5.77 -17.77
C ARG A 350 -22.01 -5.85 -17.09
N GLY A 351 -21.03 -6.47 -17.75
CA GLY A 351 -19.75 -6.82 -17.13
C GLY A 351 -18.55 -6.14 -17.77
N ILE A 352 -18.66 -5.72 -19.03
CA ILE A 352 -17.56 -5.19 -19.82
C ILE A 352 -17.89 -3.76 -20.22
N TYR A 353 -17.41 -2.82 -19.41
CA TYR A 353 -17.62 -1.39 -19.59
C TYR A 353 -16.47 -0.61 -18.95
N ALA A 354 -16.13 0.55 -19.54
CA ALA A 354 -15.15 1.46 -18.97
C ALA A 354 -15.40 2.90 -19.49
N PRO A 355 -14.83 3.92 -18.82
CA PRO A 355 -14.80 5.27 -19.38
C PRO A 355 -14.16 5.25 -20.77
N ALA A 356 -14.67 6.06 -21.70
CA ALA A 356 -14.19 6.11 -23.10
C ALA A 356 -12.69 6.44 -23.24
N GLU A 357 -12.12 7.11 -22.24
CA GLU A 357 -10.71 7.49 -22.17
C GLU A 357 -9.80 6.31 -21.74
N TYR A 358 -10.37 5.25 -21.18
CA TYR A 358 -9.67 4.12 -20.59
C TYR A 358 -9.85 2.86 -21.44
N SER A 359 -8.95 1.90 -21.25
CA SER A 359 -9.12 0.54 -21.76
C SER A 359 -9.83 -0.32 -20.71
N PHE A 360 -10.59 -1.32 -21.12
CA PHE A 360 -11.12 -2.31 -20.19
C PHE A 360 -10.15 -3.48 -20.10
N HIS A 361 -9.79 -3.90 -18.88
CA HIS A 361 -8.88 -5.01 -18.62
C HIS A 361 -9.50 -6.04 -17.68
N CYS A 362 -9.27 -7.33 -17.94
CA CYS A 362 -9.74 -8.40 -17.07
C CYS A 362 -8.92 -9.67 -17.22
N GLN A 363 -8.53 -10.26 -16.09
CA GLN A 363 -7.75 -11.52 -16.09
C GLN A 363 -8.47 -12.66 -16.82
N ASN A 364 -9.79 -12.80 -16.63
CA ASN A 364 -10.56 -13.90 -17.20
C ASN A 364 -11.93 -13.40 -17.68
N VAL A 365 -12.17 -13.45 -18.99
CA VAL A 365 -13.50 -13.20 -19.58
C VAL A 365 -14.03 -14.51 -20.14
N ASN A 366 -15.18 -14.96 -19.65
CA ASN A 366 -15.76 -16.23 -20.09
C ASN A 366 -17.29 -16.22 -20.02
N ASN A 367 -17.92 -17.30 -20.51
CA ASN A 367 -19.36 -17.47 -20.56
C ASN A 367 -19.93 -18.59 -19.64
N PHE A 368 -19.10 -19.27 -18.83
CA PHE A 368 -19.50 -20.48 -18.10
C PHE A 368 -19.20 -20.47 -16.58
N ARG A 369 -18.28 -19.64 -16.09
CA ARG A 369 -17.89 -19.50 -14.69
C ARG A 369 -17.78 -18.02 -14.33
N ASN A 370 -18.68 -17.51 -13.49
CA ASN A 370 -18.78 -16.08 -13.17
C ASN A 370 -18.78 -15.25 -14.46
N ALA A 371 -19.69 -15.62 -15.37
CA ALA A 371 -19.67 -15.20 -16.75
C ALA A 371 -19.87 -13.69 -16.92
N LEU A 372 -18.87 -13.02 -17.50
CA LEU A 372 -19.01 -11.65 -18.00
C LEU A 372 -19.75 -11.62 -19.35
N LEU A 373 -19.69 -12.73 -20.10
CA LEU A 373 -20.40 -12.94 -21.36
C LEU A 373 -21.62 -13.83 -21.13
N VAL A 374 -22.80 -13.23 -21.04
CA VAL A 374 -24.04 -13.97 -20.75
C VAL A 374 -24.66 -14.48 -22.06
N PRO A 375 -24.88 -15.80 -22.23
CA PRO A 375 -25.45 -16.34 -23.46
C PRO A 375 -26.89 -15.85 -23.67
N ARG A 376 -27.20 -15.39 -24.89
CA ARG A 376 -28.53 -14.91 -25.29
C ARG A 376 -29.29 -15.94 -26.15
N THR A 377 -28.58 -16.72 -26.96
CA THR A 377 -29.16 -17.77 -27.81
C THR A 377 -28.91 -19.17 -27.22
N GLN A 378 -29.74 -20.16 -27.56
CA GLN A 378 -29.57 -21.53 -27.06
C GLN A 378 -28.23 -22.13 -27.52
N ASN A 379 -27.85 -21.88 -28.78
CA ASN A 379 -26.57 -22.31 -29.36
C ASN A 379 -25.35 -21.72 -28.61
N ALA A 380 -25.50 -20.57 -27.97
CA ALA A 380 -24.42 -19.94 -27.20
C ALA A 380 -24.04 -20.70 -25.93
N THR A 381 -24.91 -21.61 -25.45
CA THR A 381 -24.62 -22.47 -24.28
C THR A 381 -23.75 -23.69 -24.64
N GLN A 382 -23.76 -24.09 -25.92
CA GLN A 382 -22.94 -25.19 -26.44
C GLN A 382 -21.48 -24.78 -26.58
N TRP A 383 -21.23 -23.52 -26.86
CA TRP A 383 -19.90 -22.94 -26.97
C TRP A 383 -19.38 -22.47 -25.61
N ARG A 384 -18.12 -22.73 -25.33
CA ARG A 384 -17.37 -22.15 -24.21
C ARG A 384 -16.26 -21.27 -24.76
N ILE A 385 -16.22 -20.03 -24.32
CA ILE A 385 -15.23 -19.04 -24.71
C ILE A 385 -14.49 -18.62 -23.44
N LEU A 386 -13.17 -18.59 -23.52
CA LEU A 386 -12.28 -18.17 -22.45
C LEU A 386 -11.20 -17.26 -23.04
N PHE A 387 -11.24 -15.99 -22.66
CA PHE A 387 -10.14 -15.07 -22.86
C PHE A 387 -9.35 -15.00 -21.55
N THR A 388 -8.04 -15.22 -21.62
CA THR A 388 -7.12 -14.96 -20.52
C THR A 388 -6.37 -13.67 -20.78
N ASP A 389 -6.30 -12.83 -19.76
CA ASP A 389 -5.63 -11.52 -19.79
C ASP A 389 -6.18 -10.62 -20.91
N PHE A 390 -7.47 -10.33 -20.84
CA PHE A 390 -8.23 -9.64 -21.88
C PHE A 390 -8.16 -8.13 -21.71
N GLN A 391 -7.76 -7.41 -22.76
CA GLN A 391 -7.78 -5.96 -22.81
C GLN A 391 -8.41 -5.44 -24.11
N ILE A 392 -9.37 -4.53 -24.00
CA ILE A 392 -10.06 -3.94 -25.16
C ILE A 392 -10.27 -2.43 -24.99
N GLN A 393 -10.10 -1.69 -26.07
CA GLN A 393 -10.36 -0.24 -26.13
C GLN A 393 -11.02 0.12 -27.46
N GLY A 394 -12.01 1.01 -27.41
CA GLY A 394 -12.69 1.54 -28.60
C GLY A 394 -12.85 3.07 -28.58
N PHE A 395 -13.29 3.63 -29.70
CA PHE A 395 -13.85 4.98 -29.89
C PHE A 395 -12.92 6.20 -29.88
N SER A 396 -11.76 6.18 -29.24
CA SER A 396 -10.73 7.21 -29.48
C SER A 396 -9.44 6.91 -28.72
N ILE A 397 -8.36 6.67 -29.46
CA ILE A 397 -7.00 6.61 -28.90
C ILE A 397 -6.44 8.02 -29.03
N LEU A 398 -6.56 8.79 -27.94
CA LEU A 398 -6.33 10.24 -27.90
C LEU A 398 -4.96 10.69 -28.45
N ASN A 399 -3.96 9.81 -28.49
CA ASN A 399 -2.60 10.14 -28.90
C ASN A 399 -2.13 9.46 -30.20
N LYS A 400 -2.99 8.73 -30.93
CA LYS A 400 -2.59 7.90 -32.10
C LYS A 400 -1.38 6.98 -31.81
N THR A 401 -1.18 6.64 -30.54
CA THR A 401 -0.13 5.73 -30.07
C THR A 401 -0.56 4.29 -30.31
N THR A 402 0.42 3.39 -30.37
CA THR A 402 0.19 1.93 -30.44
C THR A 402 -0.16 1.31 -29.09
N ASP A 403 -0.23 2.13 -28.04
CA ASP A 403 -0.37 1.69 -26.66
C ASP A 403 -1.80 1.91 -26.15
N PHE A 404 -2.26 0.99 -25.30
CA PHE A 404 -3.52 1.14 -24.58
C PHE A 404 -3.49 2.33 -23.63
N SER A 405 -4.65 2.97 -23.49
CA SER A 405 -4.88 3.94 -22.42
C SER A 405 -5.03 3.23 -21.07
N TYR A 406 -5.06 4.02 -19.98
CA TYR A 406 -5.12 3.50 -18.62
C TYR A 406 -6.18 2.41 -18.46
N ALA A 407 -5.82 1.30 -17.79
CA ALA A 407 -6.67 0.13 -17.67
C ALA A 407 -7.70 0.30 -16.56
N SER A 408 -8.96 -0.01 -16.89
CA SER A 408 -10.07 -0.15 -15.96
C SER A 408 -10.33 -1.63 -15.75
N ASP A 409 -9.94 -2.14 -14.58
CA ASP A 409 -10.08 -3.55 -14.23
C ASP A 409 -11.53 -3.99 -13.99
N CYS A 410 -11.84 -5.22 -14.37
CA CYS A 410 -13.15 -5.85 -14.13
C CYS A 410 -13.43 -6.18 -12.65
N ALA A 411 -12.40 -6.17 -11.80
CA ALA A 411 -12.51 -6.47 -10.38
C ALA A 411 -12.40 -5.19 -9.55
N GLY A 412 -13.44 -4.88 -8.77
CA GLY A 412 -13.35 -3.86 -7.73
C GLY A 412 -12.56 -4.37 -6.52
N PHE A 413 -12.05 -3.45 -5.70
CA PHE A 413 -11.32 -3.78 -4.47
C PHE A 413 -12.10 -4.72 -3.54
N PHE A 414 -13.43 -4.52 -3.44
CA PHE A 414 -14.31 -5.34 -2.63
C PHE A 414 -15.55 -5.72 -3.44
N THR A 415 -15.91 -7.00 -3.40
CA THR A 415 -17.16 -7.48 -3.99
C THR A 415 -18.35 -7.05 -3.11
N PRO A 416 -19.58 -7.00 -3.65
CA PRO A 416 -20.77 -6.71 -2.86
C PRO A 416 -20.92 -7.68 -1.66
N GLY A 417 -20.55 -8.95 -1.83
CA GLY A 417 -20.57 -9.93 -0.75
C GLY A 417 -19.61 -9.59 0.39
N ILE A 418 -18.38 -9.15 0.06
CA ILE A 418 -17.40 -8.72 1.05
C ILE A 418 -17.90 -7.46 1.78
N TRP A 419 -18.48 -6.50 1.05
CA TRP A 419 -19.07 -5.30 1.67
C TRP A 419 -20.18 -5.63 2.66
N MET A 420 -21.11 -6.50 2.29
CA MET A 420 -22.19 -6.92 3.20
C MET A 420 -21.63 -7.66 4.42
N GLY A 421 -20.62 -8.51 4.25
CA GLY A 421 -19.94 -9.19 5.35
C GLY A 421 -19.19 -8.23 6.29
N LEU A 422 -18.44 -7.28 5.72
CA LEU A 422 -17.67 -6.30 6.49
C LEU A 422 -18.60 -5.37 7.30
N ILE A 423 -19.66 -4.86 6.68
CA ILE A 423 -20.63 -3.99 7.37
C ILE A 423 -21.32 -4.74 8.51
N THR A 424 -21.77 -5.97 8.27
CA THR A 424 -22.47 -6.77 9.29
C THR A 424 -21.55 -7.18 10.43
N SER A 425 -20.33 -7.64 10.14
CA SER A 425 -19.34 -7.98 11.16
C SER A 425 -18.92 -6.78 12.00
N LEU A 426 -18.70 -5.62 11.38
CA LEU A 426 -18.39 -4.38 12.10
C LEU A 426 -19.53 -3.96 13.04
N LEU A 427 -20.78 -4.06 12.59
CA LEU A 427 -21.96 -3.78 13.40
C LEU A 427 -22.04 -4.71 14.62
N MET A 428 -21.87 -6.01 14.41
CA MET A 428 -21.89 -6.99 15.51
C MET A 428 -20.74 -6.77 16.51
N LEU A 429 -19.56 -6.40 16.02
CA LEU A 429 -18.42 -6.06 16.86
C LEU A 429 -18.68 -4.80 17.70
N LEU A 430 -19.35 -3.79 17.14
CA LEU A 430 -19.77 -2.60 17.88
C LEU A 430 -20.74 -2.95 19.01
N ILE A 431 -21.74 -3.79 18.73
CA ILE A 431 -22.71 -4.24 19.75
C ILE A 431 -21.99 -5.03 20.86
N LEU A 432 -21.08 -5.93 20.48
CA LEU A 432 -20.32 -6.75 21.43
C LEU A 432 -19.41 -5.89 22.32
N THR A 433 -18.67 -4.95 21.73
CA THR A 433 -17.77 -4.05 22.47
C THR A 433 -18.55 -3.14 23.42
N TYR A 434 -19.72 -2.64 23.00
CA TYR A 434 -20.63 -1.90 23.87
C TYR A 434 -21.13 -2.76 25.05
N GLY A 435 -21.55 -4.01 24.78
CA GLY A 435 -21.96 -4.95 25.82
C GLY A 435 -20.85 -5.25 26.83
N MET A 436 -19.63 -5.52 26.34
CA MET A 436 -18.46 -5.75 27.20
C MET A 436 -18.09 -4.50 28.00
N HIS A 437 -18.15 -3.31 27.41
CA HIS A 437 -17.92 -2.05 28.10
C HIS A 437 -18.90 -1.85 29.26
N MET A 438 -20.20 -2.14 29.06
CA MET A 438 -21.20 -2.05 30.14
C MET A 438 -20.95 -3.07 31.27
N ILE A 439 -20.56 -4.30 30.93
CA ILE A 439 -20.22 -5.32 31.94
C ILE A 439 -18.98 -4.90 32.75
N MET A 440 -17.95 -4.34 32.11
CA MET A 440 -16.75 -3.86 32.80
C MET A 440 -17.03 -2.69 33.75
N GLN A 441 -18.11 -1.95 33.56
CA GLN A 441 -18.52 -0.84 34.43
C GLN A 441 -19.43 -1.26 35.59
N LEU A 442 -19.79 -2.55 35.70
CA LEU A 442 -20.55 -3.05 36.85
C LEU A 442 -19.68 -2.96 38.12
N ARG A 443 -19.98 -1.99 38.97
CA ARG A 443 -19.41 -1.89 40.32
C ARG A 443 -20.28 -2.69 41.28
N SER A 444 -19.67 -3.58 42.05
CA SER A 444 -20.33 -4.21 43.20
C SER A 444 -20.62 -3.14 44.26
N MET A 445 -21.71 -3.30 45.01
CA MET A 445 -21.95 -2.44 46.17
C MET A 445 -20.79 -2.54 47.16
N ASP A 446 -20.31 -1.39 47.64
CA ASP A 446 -19.13 -1.30 48.52
C ASP A 446 -19.44 -1.76 49.95
N ARG A 447 -20.72 -1.75 50.33
CA ARG A 447 -21.17 -2.04 51.69
C ARG A 447 -22.49 -2.79 51.66
N PHE A 448 -22.45 -4.03 52.12
CA PHE A 448 -23.66 -4.73 52.56
C PHE A 448 -23.99 -4.21 53.95
N ASP A 449 -25.25 -3.82 54.19
CA ASP A 449 -25.69 -3.46 55.55
C ASP A 449 -25.59 -4.69 56.45
N ASP A 450 -24.59 -4.67 57.34
CA ASP A 450 -24.44 -5.68 58.37
C ASP A 450 -25.55 -5.48 59.42
N PRO A 451 -26.44 -6.46 59.66
CA PRO A 451 -27.50 -6.36 60.66
C PRO A 451 -26.99 -6.19 62.10
N LYS A 452 -25.67 -6.31 62.33
CA LYS A 452 -25.01 -6.02 63.62
C LYS A 452 -24.25 -4.69 63.66
N GLY A 453 -24.20 -3.94 62.56
CA GLY A 453 -23.60 -2.61 62.50
C GLY A 453 -24.51 -1.54 63.15
N PRO A 454 -23.95 -0.44 63.69
CA PRO A 454 -24.74 0.64 64.27
C PRO A 454 -25.68 1.26 63.23
N SER A 455 -26.95 1.44 63.59
CA SER A 455 -27.97 2.02 62.72
C SER A 455 -27.64 3.48 62.38
N ILE A 456 -27.87 3.87 61.12
CA ILE A 456 -27.77 5.26 60.67
C ILE A 456 -28.77 6.10 61.48
N SER A 457 -28.26 7.04 62.27
CA SER A 457 -29.06 8.04 62.94
C SER A 457 -29.40 9.16 61.96
N VAL A 458 -30.66 9.20 61.54
CA VAL A 458 -31.20 10.33 60.79
C VAL A 458 -31.40 11.48 61.79
N PRO A 459 -30.78 12.65 61.61
CA PRO A 459 -31.03 13.78 62.49
C PRO A 459 -32.46 14.27 62.26
N GLN A 460 -33.33 14.04 63.25
CA GLN A 460 -34.61 14.72 63.34
C GLN A 460 -34.28 16.14 63.82
N SER A 461 -34.14 17.08 62.88
CA SER A 461 -34.10 18.49 63.21
C SER A 461 -35.52 18.93 63.58
N GLU A 462 -35.72 19.24 64.86
CA GLU A 462 -36.63 20.29 65.31
C GLU A 462 -35.80 21.49 65.76
#